data_AF-A0A239BQH7-F1
#
_entry.id   AF-A0A239BQH7-F1
#
_cell.length_a   1.000
_cell.length_b   1.000
_cell.length_c   1.000
_cell.angle_alpha   90.00
_cell.angle_beta   90.00
_cell.angle_gamma   90.00
#
_symmetry.space_group_name_H-M   'P 1'
#
loop_
_entity.id
_entity.type
_entity.pdbx_description
1 polymer ?
#
loop_
_entity_poly.entity_id
_entity_poly.type
_entity_poly.pdbx_seq_one_letter_code
_entity_poly.pdbx_strand_id
1 'polypeptide(L)' 'MTNNYILAGAERQAQLEAAKAAFFASGRQMIQLGDCPALPLPVRSDKIDPETVLVRKRQRPTAAERARLRKMADDL' A
#
# COMPACT_ATOMS: atom_id res chain seq x y z
N MET A 1 32.40 -22.39 11.59
CA MET A 1 31.10 -22.72 10.95
C MET A 1 30.84 -21.66 9.90
N THR A 2 31.09 -21.99 8.64
CA THR A 2 30.91 -21.06 7.51
C THR A 2 29.41 -20.89 7.26
N ASN A 3 28.96 -19.64 7.36
CA ASN A 3 27.56 -19.26 7.39
C ASN A 3 26.87 -19.56 6.06
N ASN A 4 26.05 -20.62 5.99
CA ASN A 4 25.21 -20.98 4.83
C ASN A 4 24.44 -19.77 4.24
N TYR A 5 24.10 -18.80 5.09
CA TYR A 5 23.44 -17.55 4.70
C TYR A 5 24.27 -16.68 3.74
N ILE A 6 25.60 -16.71 3.82
CA ILE A 6 26.49 -15.92 2.94
C ILE A 6 26.51 -16.54 1.54
N LEU A 7 26.56 -17.87 1.45
CA LEU A 7 26.53 -18.60 0.17
C LEU A 7 25.17 -18.41 -0.53
N ALA A 8 24.07 -18.58 0.20
CA ALA A 8 22.73 -18.31 -0.31
C ALA A 8 22.53 -16.85 -0.73
N GLY A 9 23.16 -15.90 -0.01
CA GLY A 9 23.17 -14.49 -0.39
C GLY A 9 23.92 -14.24 -1.70
N ALA A 10 25.09 -14.86 -1.88
CA ALA A 10 25.89 -14.74 -3.09
C ALA A 10 25.19 -15.33 -4.32
N GLU A 11 24.59 -16.52 -4.19
CA GLU A 11 23.79 -17.14 -5.25
C GLU A 11 22.60 -16.27 -5.65
N ARG A 12 21.88 -15.72 -4.66
CA ARG A 12 20.75 -14.82 -4.91
C ARG A 12 21.20 -13.52 -5.59
N GLN A 13 22.36 -12.98 -5.22
CA GLN A 13 22.93 -11.80 -5.86
C GLN A 13 23.26 -12.07 -7.34
N ALA A 14 23.89 -13.20 -7.64
CA ALA A 14 24.21 -13.60 -9.01
C ALA A 14 22.94 -13.76 -9.87
N GLN A 15 21.87 -14.33 -9.31
CA GLN A 15 20.58 -14.44 -9.99
C GLN A 15 19.96 -13.07 -10.31
N LEU A 16 20.03 -12.12 -9.37
CA LEU A 16 19.54 -10.76 -9.59
C LEU A 16 20.34 -10.02 -10.67
N GLU A 17 21.66 -10.20 -10.69
CA GLU A 17 22.52 -9.59 -11.71
C GLU A 17 22.25 -10.15 -13.10
N ALA A 18 22.06 -11.46 -13.24
CA ALA A 18 21.65 -12.09 -14.50
C ALA A 18 20.29 -11.57 -14.98
N ALA A 19 19.31 -11.43 -14.08
CA ALA A 19 18.00 -10.87 -14.40
C ALA A 19 18.07 -9.40 -14.83
N LYS A 20 18.92 -8.58 -14.17
CA LYS A 20 19.17 -7.19 -14.56
C LYS A 20 19.78 -7.11 -15.95
N ALA A 21 20.80 -7.94 -16.24
CA ALA A 21 21.42 -7.99 -17.56
C ALA A 21 20.42 -8.35 -18.66
N ALA A 22 19.57 -9.36 -18.42
CA ALA A 22 18.51 -9.75 -19.36
C ALA A 22 17.48 -8.63 -19.60
N PHE A 23 17.09 -7.90 -18.55
CA PHE A 23 16.19 -6.75 -18.64
C PHE A 23 16.78 -5.66 -19.55
N PHE A 24 18.03 -5.26 -19.34
CA PHE A 24 18.69 -4.24 -20.17
C PHE A 24 18.97 -4.73 -21.60
N ALA A 25 19.35 -6.00 -21.77
CA ALA A 25 19.55 -6.61 -23.09
C ALA A 25 18.27 -6.64 -23.93
N SER A 26 17.10 -6.69 -23.29
CA SER A 26 15.79 -6.60 -23.97
C SER A 26 15.41 -5.20 -24.45
N GLY A 27 16.31 -4.20 -24.33
CA GLY A 27 16.08 -2.82 -24.76
C GLY A 27 15.19 -2.01 -23.82
N ARG A 28 14.89 -2.52 -22.62
CA ARG A 28 14.08 -1.83 -21.61
C ARG A 28 14.91 -0.77 -20.89
N GLN A 29 14.28 0.35 -20.57
CA GLN A 29 14.90 1.44 -19.83
C GLN A 29 14.45 1.43 -18.37
N MET A 30 15.38 1.78 -17.48
CA MET A 30 15.06 2.06 -16.08
C MET A 30 14.68 3.53 -15.96
N ILE A 31 13.56 3.80 -15.30
CA ILE A 31 13.20 5.16 -14.85
C ILE A 31 13.56 5.24 -13.37
N GLN A 32 14.53 6.07 -13.03
CA GLN A 32 14.78 6.41 -11.64
C GLN A 32 13.69 7.38 -11.21
N LEU A 33 12.77 6.90 -10.37
CA LEU A 33 11.82 7.78 -9.72
C LEU A 33 12.58 8.61 -8.67
N GLY A 34 12.29 9.91 -8.59
CA GLY A 34 12.84 10.75 -7.52
C GLY A 34 12.37 10.28 -6.15
N ASP A 35 13.04 10.77 -5.11
CA ASP A 35 12.67 10.45 -3.74
C ASP A 35 11.25 10.95 -3.45
N CYS A 36 10.43 10.11 -2.80
CA CYS A 36 9.17 10.55 -2.23
C CYS A 36 9.50 11.10 -0.83
N PRO A 37 9.54 12.43 -0.62
CA PRO A 37 9.80 12.95 0.70
C PRO A 37 8.68 12.49 1.63
N ALA A 38 9.05 11.90 2.77
CA ALA A 38 8.12 11.62 3.85
C ALA A 38 7.71 12.95 4.50
N LEU A 39 6.89 13.72 3.81
CA LEU A 39 6.32 14.94 4.33
C LEU A 39 5.40 14.59 5.50
N PRO A 40 5.46 15.35 6.62
CA PRO A 40 4.52 15.15 7.70
C PRO A 40 3.09 15.37 7.20
N LEU A 41 2.13 14.70 7.84
CA LEU A 41 0.72 14.90 7.54
C LEU A 41 0.36 16.39 7.68
N PRO A 42 -0.50 16.93 6.80
CA PRO A 42 -0.89 18.34 6.87
C PRO A 42 -1.58 18.65 8.20
N VAL A 43 -1.40 19.89 8.67
CA VAL A 43 -2.08 20.40 9.87
C VAL A 43 -3.59 20.32 9.66
N ARG A 44 -4.32 20.02 10.74
CA ARG A 44 -5.79 19.99 10.72
C ARG A 44 -6.34 21.34 10.27
N SER A 45 -7.43 21.33 9.50
CA SER A 45 -8.08 22.56 9.08
C SER A 45 -8.87 23.20 10.23
N ASP A 46 -8.67 24.50 10.47
CA ASP A 46 -9.44 25.28 11.45
C ASP A 46 -10.92 25.46 11.06
N LYS A 47 -11.27 25.14 9.81
CA LYS A 47 -12.66 25.15 9.31
C LYS A 47 -13.58 24.17 10.04
N ILE A 48 -13.02 23.15 10.69
CA ILE A 48 -13.78 22.11 11.38
C ILE A 48 -13.47 22.26 12.87
N ASP A 49 -14.47 22.73 13.62
CA ASP A 49 -14.35 22.85 15.08
C ASP A 49 -14.07 21.46 15.70
N PRO A 50 -12.95 21.27 16.41
CA PRO A 50 -12.59 19.99 17.02
C PRO A 50 -13.66 19.46 17.98
N GLU A 51 -14.43 20.34 18.63
CA GLU A 51 -15.51 19.96 19.55
C GLU A 51 -16.74 19.43 18.81
N THR A 52 -16.91 19.78 17.53
CA THR A 52 -17.97 19.21 16.66
C THR A 52 -17.59 17.84 16.08
N VAL A 53 -16.30 17.47 16.10
CA VAL A 53 -15.82 16.20 15.56
C VAL A 53 -16.28 15.01 16.43
N LEU A 54 -16.57 15.23 17.72
CA LEU A 54 -17.05 14.19 18.65
C LEU A 54 -18.46 13.65 18.30
N VAL A 55 -19.19 14.29 17.38
CA VAL A 55 -20.59 13.95 17.09
C VAL A 55 -20.78 13.27 15.74
N ARG A 56 -19.73 12.66 15.17
CA ARG A 56 -19.91 11.70 14.06
C ARG A 56 -20.43 10.36 14.57
N LYS A 57 -21.59 10.36 15.24
CA LYS A 57 -22.33 9.13 15.50
C LYS A 57 -22.80 8.61 14.15
N ARG A 58 -22.16 7.55 13.65
CA ARG A 58 -22.63 6.85 12.45
C ARG A 58 -24.10 6.52 12.68
N GLN A 59 -24.97 7.04 11.83
CA GLN A 59 -26.38 6.69 11.90
C GLN A 59 -26.49 5.18 11.73
N ARG A 60 -27.24 4.53 12.63
CA ARG A 60 -27.47 3.10 12.51
C ARG A 60 -28.32 2.86 11.26
N PRO A 61 -28.00 1.85 10.44
CA PRO A 61 -28.77 1.60 9.24
C PRO A 61 -30.23 1.32 9.56
N THR A 62 -31.13 1.88 8.76
CA THR A 62 -32.57 1.62 8.90
C THR A 62 -32.88 0.15 8.60
N ALA A 63 -34.09 -0.32 8.93
CA ALA A 63 -34.50 -1.69 8.63
C ALA A 63 -34.46 -1.99 7.12
N ALA A 64 -34.86 -1.01 6.29
CA ALA A 64 -34.84 -1.12 4.84
C ALA A 64 -33.41 -1.19 4.28
N GLU A 65 -32.49 -0.37 4.80
CA GLU A 65 -31.07 -0.41 4.42
C GLU A 65 -30.43 -1.75 4.78
N ARG A 66 -30.72 -2.28 5.97
CA ARG A 66 -30.24 -3.62 6.36
C ARG A 66 -30.73 -4.71 5.43
N ALA A 67 -32.00 -4.64 5.00
CA ALA A 67 -32.55 -5.61 4.05
C ALA A 67 -31.86 -5.52 2.68
N ARG A 68 -31.57 -4.32 2.18
CA ARG A 68 -30.83 -4.13 0.92
C ARG A 68 -29.39 -4.63 1.01
N LEU A 69 -28.69 -4.31 2.10
CA LEU A 69 -27.31 -4.75 2.33
C LEU A 69 -27.20 -6.28 2.42
N ARG A 70 -28.20 -6.95 3.01
CA ARG A 70 -28.27 -8.42 3.02
C ARG A 70 -28.42 -8.98 1.61
N LYS A 71 -29.36 -8.46 0.81
CA LYS A 71 -29.53 -8.89 -0.59
C LYS A 71 -28.23 -8.74 -1.40
N MET A 72 -27.57 -7.59 -1.30
CA MET A 72 -26.29 -7.36 -1.98
C MET A 72 -25.18 -8.32 -1.53
N ALA A 73 -25.21 -8.79 -0.28
CA ALA A 73 -24.26 -9.76 0.24
C ALA A 73 -24.58 -11.20 -0.19
N ASP A 74 -25.87 -11.53 -0.31
CA ASP A 74 -26.33 -12.84 -0.79
C ASP A 74 -26.10 -13.00 -2.32
N ASP A 75 -26.04 -11.88 -3.07
CA ASP A 75 -25.79 -11.83 -4.51
C ASP A 75 -24.29 -11.94 -4.90
N LEU A 76 -23.39 -12.16 -3.93
CA LEU A 76 -21.92 -12.11 -4.06
C LEU A 76 -21.28 -13.49 -3.90
#